data_AF-A0A258XBF4-F1
#
_entry.id   AF-A0A258XBF4-F1
#
_cell.length_a   1.000
_cell.length_b   1.000
_cell.length_c   1.000
_cell.angle_alpha   90.00
_cell.angle_beta   90.00
_cell.angle_gamma   90.00
#
_symmetry.space_group_name_H-M   'P 1'
#
loop_
_entity.id
_entity.type
_entity.pdbx_description
1 polymer ?
#
loop_
_entity_poly.entity_id
_entity_poly.type
_entity_poly.pdbx_seq_one_letter_code
_entity_poly.pdbx_strand_id
1 'polypeptide(L)'
;MGGLPHHDLMNKDHPLDDKALKKALTVLDVMNFKDEEREAYEGRLKWLRIEANTLKKYKADGKIEEKIEISRNMLQEGISVKVISKVTMFDENEILQLSK
;
A
#
# COMPACT_ATOMS: atom_id res chain seq x y z
N MET A 1 20.68 -23.23 34.44
CA MET A 1 19.74 -22.11 34.66
C MET A 1 18.64 -22.24 33.62
N GLY A 2 17.43 -22.60 34.03
CA GLY A 2 16.30 -22.72 33.10
C GLY A 2 15.72 -21.33 32.85
N GLY A 3 15.90 -20.80 31.64
CA GLY A 3 15.20 -19.60 31.21
C GLY A 3 13.72 -19.92 30.99
N LEU A 4 12.83 -19.02 31.41
CA LEU A 4 11.40 -19.13 31.16
C LEU A 4 11.14 -19.10 29.65
N PRO A 5 10.33 -20.03 29.09
CA PRO A 5 10.00 -20.02 27.68
C PRO A 5 9.18 -18.77 27.32
N HIS A 6 9.52 -18.17 26.17
CA HIS A 6 8.99 -16.91 25.59
C HIS A 6 7.46 -16.71 25.69
N HIS A 7 6.70 -17.81 25.66
CA HIS A 7 5.24 -17.78 25.77
C HIS A 7 4.73 -17.18 27.10
N ASP A 8 5.53 -17.23 28.16
CA ASP A 8 5.15 -16.70 29.47
C ASP A 8 5.19 -15.15 29.54
N LEU A 9 5.94 -14.49 28.65
CA LEU A 9 6.05 -13.02 28.60
C LEU A 9 4.91 -12.34 27.82
N MET A 10 4.20 -13.11 26.98
CA MET A 10 3.14 -12.64 26.08
C MET A 10 1.73 -13.03 26.56
N ASN A 11 1.58 -13.46 27.82
CA ASN A 11 0.27 -13.71 28.41
C ASN A 11 -0.52 -12.40 28.55
N LYS A 12 -1.80 -12.46 28.16
CA LYS A 12 -2.73 -11.32 27.99
C LYS A 12 -2.97 -10.46 29.25
N ASP A 13 -2.46 -10.87 30.40
CA ASP A 13 -2.63 -10.19 31.70
C ASP A 13 -1.31 -9.60 32.26
N HIS A 14 -0.28 -9.37 31.43
CA HIS A 14 0.95 -8.73 31.89
C HIS A 14 0.81 -7.19 31.91
N PRO A 15 1.15 -6.48 33.01
CA PRO A 15 0.98 -5.03 33.18
C PRO A 15 1.89 -4.13 32.30
N LEU A 16 2.46 -4.69 31.22
CA LEU A 16 3.40 -4.04 30.30
C LEU A 16 2.76 -3.81 28.92
N ASP A 17 1.51 -3.34 28.88
CA ASP A 17 0.83 -2.89 27.65
C ASP A 17 1.36 -1.53 27.18
N ASP A 18 2.68 -1.40 27.10
CA ASP A 18 3.36 -0.21 26.61
C ASP A 18 3.85 -0.44 25.17
N LYS A 19 3.52 0.50 24.28
CA LYS A 19 3.83 0.40 22.85
C LYS A 19 5.34 0.36 22.58
N ALA A 20 6.15 1.09 23.36
CA ALA A 20 7.60 1.08 23.22
C ALA A 20 8.18 -0.26 23.69
N LEU A 21 7.66 -0.83 24.78
CA LEU A 21 8.07 -2.15 25.26
C LEU A 21 7.72 -3.26 24.27
N LYS A 22 6.51 -3.26 23.70
CA LYS A 22 6.13 -4.23 22.64
C LYS A 22 7.05 -4.15 21.42
N LYS A 23 7.44 -2.94 21.02
CA LYS A 23 8.38 -2.73 19.92
C LYS A 23 9.77 -3.26 20.27
N ALA A 24 10.26 -2.99 21.47
CA ALA A 24 11.55 -3.49 21.93
C ALA A 24 11.60 -5.03 21.98
N LEU A 25 10.53 -5.67 22.48
CA LEU A 25 10.38 -7.13 22.48
C LEU A 25 10.38 -7.70 21.05
N THR A 26 9.64 -7.07 20.13
CA THR A 26 9.63 -7.50 18.72
C THR A 26 11.01 -7.39 18.08
N VAL A 27 11.78 -6.34 18.39
CA VAL A 27 13.15 -6.18 17.89
C VAL A 27 14.06 -7.26 18.46
N LEU A 28 13.95 -7.56 19.76
CA LEU A 28 14.73 -8.62 20.40
C LEU A 28 14.42 -9.99 19.79
N ASP A 29 13.15 -10.27 19.50
CA ASP A 29 12.73 -11.51 18.84
C ASP A 29 13.37 -11.63 17.44
N VAL A 30 13.29 -10.59 16.61
CA VAL A 30 13.91 -10.58 15.28
C VAL A 30 15.44 -10.73 15.36
N MET A 31 16.08 -10.17 16.39
CA MET A 31 17.51 -10.34 16.62
C MET A 31 17.89 -11.77 17.00
N ASN A 32 16.98 -12.51 17.64
CA ASN A 32 17.19 -13.89 18.09
C ASN A 32 16.73 -14.96 17.08
N PHE A 33 16.18 -14.56 15.93
CA PHE A 33 15.78 -15.50 14.88
C PHE A 33 16.97 -16.30 14.34
N LYS A 34 16.72 -17.57 14.06
CA LYS A 34 17.59 -18.38 13.20
C LYS A 34 17.49 -17.90 11.76
N ASP A 35 18.44 -18.31 10.91
CA ASP A 35 18.49 -17.88 9.52
C ASP A 35 17.19 -18.21 8.76
N GLU A 36 16.59 -19.39 9.00
CA GLU A 36 15.33 -19.79 8.37
C GLU A 36 14.14 -18.94 8.84
N GLU A 37 14.10 -18.59 10.12
CA GLU A 37 13.03 -17.76 10.72
C GLU A 37 13.14 -16.31 10.21
N ARG A 38 14.36 -15.82 10.07
CA ARG A 38 14.66 -14.50 9.50
C ARG A 38 14.25 -14.44 8.03
N GLU A 39 14.59 -15.45 7.23
CA GLU A 39 14.18 -15.50 5.82
C GLU A 39 12.67 -15.51 5.67
N ALA A 40 11.95 -16.30 6.48
CA ALA A 40 10.49 -16.33 6.48
C ALA A 40 9.88 -14.96 6.88
N TYR A 41 10.45 -14.31 7.89
CA TYR A 41 10.02 -12.97 8.33
C TYR A 41 10.22 -11.91 7.24
N GLU A 42 11.40 -11.87 6.62
CA GLU A 42 11.71 -10.93 5.53
C GLU A 42 10.87 -11.21 4.28
N GLY A 43 10.64 -12.49 3.96
CA GLY A 43 9.75 -12.91 2.87
C GLY A 43 8.33 -12.40 3.07
N ARG A 44 7.79 -12.52 4.29
CA ARG A 44 6.47 -11.96 4.63
C ARG A 44 6.43 -10.45 4.51
N LEU A 45 7.46 -9.74 4.97
CA LEU A 45 7.55 -8.28 4.83
C LEU A 45 7.59 -7.85 3.37
N LYS A 46 8.34 -8.57 2.53
CA LYS A 46 8.40 -8.32 1.09
C LYS A 46 7.04 -8.52 0.44
N TRP A 47 6.32 -9.59 0.78
CA TRP A 47 4.97 -9.84 0.28
C TRP A 47 4.00 -8.71 0.66
N LEU A 48 3.98 -8.30 1.93
CA LEU A 48 3.13 -7.20 2.39
C LEU A 48 3.41 -5.88 1.66
N ARG A 49 4.69 -5.61 1.35
CA ARG A 49 5.07 -4.41 0.58
C ARG A 49 4.60 -4.48 -0.86
N ILE A 50 4.72 -5.65 -1.50
CA ILE A 50 4.20 -5.87 -2.86
C ILE A 50 2.69 -5.66 -2.87
N GLU A 51 1.98 -6.32 -1.96
CA GLU A 51 0.51 -6.24 -1.86
C GLU A 51 0.04 -4.78 -1.66
N ALA A 52 0.65 -4.06 -0.73
CA ALA A 52 0.33 -2.65 -0.49
C ALA A 52 0.62 -1.75 -1.70
N ASN A 53 1.70 -2.01 -2.43
CA ASN A 53 2.03 -1.27 -3.65
C ASN A 53 1.06 -1.60 -4.79
N THR A 54 0.70 -2.87 -4.95
CA THR A 54 -0.29 -3.34 -5.91
C THR A 54 -1.63 -2.66 -5.68
N LEU A 55 -2.13 -2.65 -4.45
CA LEU A 55 -3.39 -1.98 -4.10
C LEU A 55 -3.35 -0.46 -4.38
N LYS A 56 -2.23 0.20 -4.04
CA LYS A 56 -2.04 1.63 -4.36
C LYS A 56 -2.05 1.89 -5.87
N LYS A 57 -1.40 1.02 -6.64
CA LYS A 57 -1.36 1.11 -8.10
C LYS A 57 -2.76 0.94 -8.69
N TYR A 58 -3.51 -0.09 -8.31
CA TYR A 58 -4.89 -0.28 -8.76
C TYR A 58 -5.78 0.93 -8.44
N LYS A 59 -5.62 1.53 -7.26
CA LYS A 59 -6.37 2.74 -6.90
C LYS A 59 -5.96 3.97 -7.74
N ALA A 60 -4.70 4.07 -8.14
CA ALA A 60 -4.23 5.15 -9.00
C ALA A 60 -4.71 4.93 -10.46
N ASP A 61 -4.57 3.72 -10.97
CA ASP A 61 -4.99 3.33 -12.31
C ASP A 61 -6.51 3.53 -12.49
N GLY A 62 -7.33 3.09 -11.52
CA GLY A 62 -8.79 3.30 -11.58
C GLY A 62 -9.21 4.77 -11.59
N LYS A 63 -8.47 5.66 -10.90
CA LYS A 63 -8.72 7.12 -10.98
C LYS A 63 -8.35 7.70 -12.34
N ILE A 64 -7.33 7.17 -12.98
CA ILE A 64 -6.92 7.59 -14.32
C ILE A 64 -7.96 7.10 -15.35
N GLU A 65 -8.40 5.85 -15.23
CA GLU A 65 -9.46 5.27 -16.08
C GLU A 65 -10.77 6.07 -15.96
N GLU A 66 -11.22 6.39 -14.74
CA GLU A 66 -12.39 7.23 -14.50
C GLU A 66 -12.26 8.61 -15.17
N LYS A 67 -11.09 9.25 -15.04
CA LYS A 67 -10.83 10.53 -15.71
C LYS A 67 -10.85 10.42 -17.23
N ILE A 68 -10.34 9.33 -17.79
CA ILE A 68 -10.37 9.06 -19.23
C ILE A 68 -11.82 8.89 -19.71
N GLU A 69 -12.61 8.11 -18.98
CA GLU A 69 -14.03 7.90 -19.28
C GLU A 69 -14.83 9.21 -19.21
N ILE A 70 -14.64 10.00 -18.16
CA ILE A 70 -15.24 11.33 -18.04
C ILE A 70 -14.83 12.23 -19.21
N SER A 71 -13.54 12.25 -19.57
CA SER A 71 -13.05 13.05 -20.71
C SER A 71 -13.71 12.63 -22.03
N ARG A 72 -13.90 11.32 -22.24
CA ARG A 72 -14.59 10.79 -23.43
C ARG A 72 -16.06 11.20 -23.46
N ASN A 73 -16.77 11.10 -22.33
CA ASN A 73 -18.16 11.52 -22.23
C ASN A 73 -18.30 13.02 -22.48
N MET A 74 -17.40 13.84 -21.94
CA MET A 74 -17.38 15.29 -22.20
C MET A 74 -17.17 15.62 -23.69
N LEU A 75 -16.32 14.88 -24.40
CA LEU A 75 -16.15 15.03 -25.84
C LEU A 75 -17.42 14.68 -26.61
N GLN A 76 -18.12 13.61 -26.21
CA GLN A 76 -19.39 13.19 -26.83
C GLN A 76 -20.49 14.24 -26.63
N GLU A 77 -20.51 14.91 -25.48
CA GLU A 77 -21.40 16.04 -25.18
C GLU A 77 -20.99 17.35 -25.89
N GLY A 78 -19.95 17.33 -26.73
CA GLY A 78 -19.51 18.48 -27.52
C GLY A 78 -18.74 19.53 -26.73
N ILE A 79 -18.24 19.20 -25.53
CA ILE A 79 -17.40 20.11 -24.74
C ILE A 79 -16.04 20.28 -25.44
N SER A 80 -15.57 21.53 -25.52
CA SER A 80 -14.30 21.83 -26.19
C SER A 80 -13.09 21.17 -25.49
N VAL A 81 -12.16 20.66 -26.30
CA VAL A 81 -10.91 20.01 -25.85
C VAL A 81 -10.13 20.86 -24.85
N LYS A 82 -10.07 22.18 -25.05
CA LYS A 82 -9.39 23.13 -24.15
C LYS A 82 -9.96 23.12 -22.73
N VAL A 83 -11.29 23.05 -22.61
CA VAL A 83 -11.95 23.02 -21.30
C VAL A 83 -11.70 21.68 -20.62
N ILE A 84 -11.81 20.58 -21.36
CA ILE A 84 -11.54 19.23 -20.85
C ILE A 84 -10.10 19.15 -20.33
N SER A 85 -9.12 19.60 -21.13
CA SER A 85 -7.70 19.63 -20.76
C SER A 85 -7.45 20.36 -19.43
N LYS A 86 -8.05 21.53 -19.27
CA LYS A 86 -7.90 22.33 -18.04
C LYS A 86 -8.49 21.65 -16.81
N VAL A 87 -9.60 20.93 -16.94
CA VAL A 87 -10.33 20.32 -15.82
C VAL A 87 -9.75 18.95 -15.45
N THR A 88 -9.40 18.13 -16.43
CA THR A 88 -8.92 16.75 -16.21
C THR A 88 -7.41 16.69 -15.98
N MET A 89 -6.69 17.77 -16.35
CA MET A 89 -5.24 17.92 -16.36
C MET A 89 -4.53 17.02 -17.38
N PHE A 90 -5.24 16.60 -18.43
CA PHE A 90 -4.66 15.92 -19.59
C PHE A 90 -4.24 16.92 -20.65
N ASP A 91 -3.24 16.56 -21.44
CA ASP A 91 -2.84 17.33 -22.60
C ASP A 91 -3.92 17.28 -23.69
N GLU A 92 -4.06 18.36 -24.46
CA GLU A 92 -5.04 18.41 -25.56
C GLU A 92 -4.82 17.26 -26.56
N ASN A 93 -3.57 16.86 -26.78
CA ASN A 93 -3.22 15.70 -27.63
C ASN A 93 -3.73 14.37 -27.07
N GLU A 94 -3.63 14.17 -25.75
CA GLU A 94 -4.13 12.96 -25.09
C GLU A 94 -5.66 12.89 -25.21
N ILE A 95 -6.34 14.01 -25.01
CA ILE A 95 -7.81 14.10 -25.16
C ILE A 95 -8.24 13.83 -26.60
N LEU A 96 -7.52 14.35 -27.59
CA LEU A 96 -7.81 14.07 -29.01
C LEU A 96 -7.70 12.58 -29.35
N GLN A 97 -6.78 11.85 -28.72
CA GLN A 97 -6.65 10.41 -28.88
C GLN A 97 -7.85 9.64 -28.30
N LEU A 98 -8.57 10.20 -27.33
CA LEU A 98 -9.78 9.58 -26.76
C LEU A 98 -11.01 9.62 -27.69
N SER A 99 -10.95 10.44 -28.74
CA SER A 99 -12.03 10.57 -29.75
C SER A 99 -11.93 9.59 -30.93
N LYS A 100 -10.84 8.82 -31.00
CA LYS A 100 -10.66 7.73 -31.97
C LYS A 100 -11.31 6.45 -31.48
#